data_AF-A0A3C1VGM7-F1
#
_entry.id   AF-A0A3C1VGM7-F1
#
_cell.length_a   1.000
_cell.length_b   1.000
_cell.length_c   1.000
_cell.angle_alpha   90.00
_cell.angle_beta   90.00
_cell.angle_gamma   90.00
#
_symmetry.space_group_name_H-M   'P 1'
#
loop_
_entity.id
_entity.type
_entity.pdbx_description
1 polymer ?
#
loop_
_entity_poly.entity_id
_entity_poly.type
_entity_poly.pdbx_seq_one_letter_code
_entity_poly.pdbx_strand_id
1 'polypeptide(L)'
;MTTTIPRVSSRWFQPLLLATALVAGGGAAVADEYSLPAKDSPEVQWWRDTRTNLDERLAWFRDARFGMFIHWGVYSGLGNEFEGRKGGGYAEHIQRVLKIPIPEYRQEVAGNFNPTNFNANA
;
A
#
# COMPACT_ATOMS: atom_id res chain seq x y z
N MET A 1 20.80 -46.31 -19.05
CA MET A 1 21.91 -46.78 -18.20
C MET A 1 21.77 -46.08 -16.85
N THR A 2 21.21 -46.80 -15.88
CA THR A 2 20.98 -46.30 -14.52
C THR A 2 22.15 -46.79 -13.68
N THR A 3 23.07 -45.90 -13.33
CA THR A 3 24.24 -46.26 -12.52
C THR A 3 24.07 -45.68 -11.13
N THR A 4 23.66 -46.54 -10.21
CA THR A 4 23.67 -46.30 -8.76
C THR A 4 25.11 -46.51 -8.27
N ILE A 5 25.70 -45.52 -7.59
CA ILE A 5 27.01 -45.65 -6.93
C ILE A 5 26.81 -45.72 -5.41
N PRO A 6 27.53 -46.61 -4.69
CA PRO A 6 27.21 -47.00 -3.33
C PRO A 6 27.81 -46.06 -2.26
N ARG A 7 27.16 -46.08 -1.10
CA ARG A 7 27.47 -45.29 0.10
C ARG A 7 28.62 -45.94 0.86
N VAL A 8 29.77 -45.27 0.97
CA VAL A 8 30.88 -45.69 1.85
C VAL A 8 30.66 -45.11 3.25
N SER A 9 30.61 -46.00 4.22
CA SER A 9 30.56 -45.70 5.65
C SER A 9 31.95 -45.30 6.17
N SER A 10 32.07 -44.16 6.82
CA SER A 10 33.19 -43.86 7.71
C SER A 10 32.68 -43.45 9.10
N ARG A 11 33.40 -43.98 10.08
CA ARG A 11 33.05 -44.10 11.50
C ARG A 11 33.14 -42.75 12.19
N TRP A 12 32.12 -42.41 12.95
CA TRP A 12 32.08 -41.18 13.74
C TRP A 12 32.67 -41.44 15.13
N PHE A 13 33.62 -40.58 15.52
CA PHE A 13 34.01 -40.32 16.90
C PHE A 13 32.75 -40.12 17.75
N GLN A 14 32.66 -40.80 18.90
CA GLN A 14 31.65 -40.51 19.92
C GLN A 14 32.25 -39.53 20.93
N PRO A 15 31.86 -38.24 20.92
CA PRO A 15 32.03 -37.40 22.10
C PRO A 15 30.87 -37.61 23.07
N LEU A 16 31.28 -38.00 24.27
CA LEU A 16 30.61 -38.03 25.56
C LEU A 16 29.47 -37.00 25.68
N LEU A 17 28.26 -37.49 25.96
CA LEU A 17 27.07 -36.70 26.29
C LEU A 17 27.28 -35.95 27.61
N LEU A 18 27.42 -34.64 27.55
CA LEU A 18 27.11 -33.77 28.69
C LEU A 18 25.64 -33.36 28.56
N ALA A 19 24.78 -33.99 29.36
CA ALA A 19 23.36 -33.67 29.42
C ALA A 19 23.18 -32.33 30.15
N THR A 20 23.14 -31.23 29.40
CA THR A 20 22.58 -29.97 29.90
C THR A 20 21.07 -30.16 30.00
N ALA A 21 20.54 -30.19 31.22
CA ALA A 21 19.11 -30.10 31.45
C ALA A 21 18.61 -28.73 30.97
N LEU A 22 18.09 -28.68 29.74
CA LEU A 22 17.34 -27.54 29.25
C LEU A 22 16.00 -27.56 29.99
N VAL A 23 15.83 -26.67 30.97
CA VAL A 23 14.48 -26.33 31.44
C VAL A 23 13.77 -25.74 30.23
N ALA A 24 12.84 -26.52 29.68
CA ALA A 24 11.90 -26.07 28.67
C ALA A 24 10.95 -25.04 29.31
N GLY A 25 11.44 -23.80 29.49
CA GLY A 25 10.61 -22.62 29.56
C GLY A 25 10.08 -22.31 28.17
N GLY A 26 9.31 -23.24 27.60
CA GLY A 26 8.58 -23.07 26.36
C GLY A 26 7.41 -22.13 26.60
N GLY A 27 7.68 -20.85 26.83
CA GLY A 27 6.74 -19.80 26.51
C GLY A 27 6.68 -19.74 24.99
N ALA A 28 5.87 -20.60 24.36
CA ALA A 28 5.43 -20.34 23.01
C ALA A 28 4.81 -18.95 23.04
N ALA A 29 5.44 -17.98 22.39
CA ALA A 29 4.74 -16.75 22.04
C ALA A 29 3.54 -17.22 21.21
N VAL A 30 2.37 -17.22 21.82
CA VAL A 30 1.11 -17.30 21.09
C VAL A 30 1.14 -16.09 20.17
N ALA A 31 1.44 -16.33 18.90
CA ALA A 31 1.20 -15.35 17.87
C ALA A 31 -0.32 -15.10 17.92
N ASP A 32 -0.72 -13.94 18.41
CA ASP A 32 -2.11 -13.51 18.29
C ASP A 32 -2.46 -13.60 16.81
N GLU A 33 -3.34 -14.53 16.47
CA GLU A 33 -3.88 -14.66 15.13
C GLU A 33 -4.66 -13.37 14.87
N TYR A 34 -4.16 -12.56 13.94
CA TYR A 34 -4.87 -11.36 13.53
C TYR A 34 -6.26 -11.77 13.04
N SER A 35 -7.28 -11.34 13.76
CA SER A 35 -8.67 -11.56 13.43
C SER A 35 -9.40 -10.22 13.35
N LEU A 36 -10.37 -10.15 12.45
CA LEU A 36 -11.23 -8.98 12.35
C LEU A 36 -12.23 -8.97 13.50
N PRO A 37 -12.48 -7.83 14.15
CA PRO A 37 -13.49 -7.74 15.19
C PRO A 37 -14.88 -8.12 14.65
N ALA A 38 -15.68 -8.77 15.50
CA ALA A 38 -17.07 -9.07 15.20
C ALA A 38 -17.86 -7.78 14.92
N LYS A 39 -18.84 -7.84 14.02
CA LYS A 39 -19.60 -6.66 13.55
C LYS A 39 -20.42 -5.97 14.64
N ASP A 40 -20.73 -6.69 15.71
CA ASP A 40 -21.43 -6.25 16.92
C ASP A 40 -20.48 -5.87 18.08
N SER A 41 -19.17 -6.09 17.91
CA SER A 41 -18.15 -5.69 18.89
C SER A 41 -18.18 -4.18 19.15
N PRO A 42 -17.90 -3.72 20.38
CA PRO A 42 -17.69 -2.30 20.68
C PRO A 42 -16.57 -1.66 19.84
N GLU A 43 -15.57 -2.43 19.42
CA GLU A 43 -14.43 -1.95 18.64
C GLU A 43 -14.83 -1.32 17.30
N VAL A 44 -15.91 -1.80 16.69
CA VAL A 44 -16.45 -1.31 15.41
C VAL A 44 -17.70 -0.46 15.58
N GLN A 45 -17.93 0.11 16.77
CA GLN A 45 -19.06 1.01 17.02
C GLN A 45 -19.09 2.16 16.01
N TRP A 46 -17.94 2.76 15.70
CA TRP A 46 -17.81 3.83 14.70
C TRP A 46 -18.42 3.45 13.35
N TRP A 47 -18.25 2.19 12.92
CA TRP A 47 -18.78 1.70 11.64
C TRP A 47 -20.30 1.60 11.69
N ARG A 48 -20.87 1.10 12.80
CA ARG A 48 -22.33 1.07 12.98
C ARG A 48 -22.91 2.48 13.03
N ASP A 49 -22.22 3.41 13.69
CA ASP A 49 -22.63 4.81 13.75
C ASP A 49 -22.67 5.44 12.36
N THR A 50 -21.74 5.07 11.45
CA THR A 50 -21.78 5.56 10.06
C THR A 50 -23.04 5.11 9.30
N ARG A 51 -23.70 4.04 9.74
CA ARG A 51 -24.94 3.50 9.13
C ARG A 51 -26.18 4.23 9.61
N THR A 52 -26.12 4.95 10.73
CA THR A 52 -27.23 5.77 11.21
C THR A 52 -27.56 6.83 10.17
N ASN A 53 -28.84 6.92 9.81
CA ASN A 53 -29.38 7.84 8.80
C ASN A 53 -28.67 7.77 7.43
N LEU A 54 -28.09 6.61 7.10
CA LEU A 54 -27.36 6.39 5.85
C LEU A 54 -28.22 6.71 4.62
N ASP A 55 -29.50 6.33 4.64
CA ASP A 55 -30.38 6.53 3.50
C ASP A 55 -30.71 8.00 3.25
N GLU A 56 -30.90 8.78 4.30
CA GLU A 56 -31.10 10.23 4.21
C GLU A 56 -29.86 10.93 3.63
N ARG A 57 -28.67 10.56 4.13
CA ARG A 57 -27.39 11.12 3.66
C ARG A 57 -27.07 10.77 2.21
N LEU A 58 -27.50 9.59 1.76
CA LEU A 58 -27.25 9.11 0.40
C LEU A 58 -28.39 9.42 -0.58
N ALA A 59 -29.54 9.95 -0.12
CA ALA A 59 -30.69 10.23 -0.97
C ALA A 59 -30.31 11.13 -2.16
N TRP A 60 -29.73 12.29 -1.87
CA TRP A 60 -29.27 13.22 -2.91
C TRP A 60 -28.21 12.60 -3.84
N PHE A 61 -27.25 11.84 -3.29
CA PHE A 61 -26.21 11.20 -4.10
C PHE A 61 -26.79 10.18 -5.09
N ARG A 62 -27.78 9.40 -4.66
CA ARG A 62 -28.49 8.48 -5.55
C ARG A 62 -29.22 9.27 -6.63
N ASP A 63 -29.91 10.36 -6.28
CA ASP A 63 -30.72 11.13 -7.22
C ASP A 63 -29.92 11.98 -8.22
N ALA A 64 -28.67 12.32 -7.92
CA ALA A 64 -27.84 13.21 -8.75
C ALA A 64 -27.56 12.63 -10.16
N ARG A 65 -27.37 11.30 -10.29
CA ARG A 65 -27.16 10.49 -11.53
C ARG A 65 -26.04 10.88 -12.50
N PHE A 66 -25.56 12.12 -12.46
CA PHE A 66 -24.48 12.66 -13.27
C PHE A 66 -23.48 13.39 -12.37
N GLY A 67 -22.21 13.25 -12.67
CA GLY A 67 -21.13 13.92 -11.95
C GLY A 67 -19.99 14.26 -12.89
N MET A 68 -19.35 15.40 -12.64
CA MET A 68 -18.12 15.80 -13.31
C MET A 68 -16.94 15.44 -12.41
N PHE A 69 -15.90 14.84 -13.00
CA PHE A 69 -14.66 14.52 -12.30
C PHE A 69 -13.51 15.33 -12.88
N ILE A 70 -12.77 16.03 -12.02
CA ILE A 70 -11.65 16.91 -12.43
C ILE A 70 -10.35 16.32 -11.90
N HIS A 71 -9.46 15.90 -12.81
CA HIS A 71 -8.05 15.61 -12.49
C HIS A 71 -7.24 16.89 -12.71
N TRP A 72 -6.96 17.60 -11.61
CA TRP A 72 -6.18 18.82 -11.64
C TRP A 72 -5.18 18.86 -10.48
N GLY A 73 -3.98 19.30 -10.80
CA GLY A 73 -2.85 19.37 -9.88
C GLY A 73 -1.58 19.81 -10.60
N VAL A 74 -0.46 19.85 -9.87
CA VAL A 74 0.81 20.40 -10.38
C VAL A 74 1.32 19.67 -11.64
N TYR A 75 0.97 18.39 -11.83
CA TYR A 75 1.26 17.60 -13.03
C TYR A 75 0.59 18.14 -14.30
N SER A 76 -0.49 18.91 -14.18
CA SER A 76 -1.30 19.36 -15.33
C SER A 76 -0.50 20.29 -16.23
N GLY A 77 0.40 21.11 -15.66
CA GLY A 77 1.27 22.02 -16.41
C GLY A 77 2.33 21.30 -17.25
N LEU A 78 2.64 20.04 -16.93
CA LEU A 78 3.66 19.26 -17.63
C LEU A 78 3.19 18.69 -18.97
N GLY A 79 1.87 18.64 -19.21
CA GLY A 79 1.35 18.03 -20.44
C GLY A 79 1.80 16.57 -20.64
N ASN A 80 2.04 15.84 -19.55
CA ASN A 80 2.58 14.49 -19.53
C ASN A 80 4.00 14.33 -20.12
N GLU A 81 4.83 15.38 -20.00
CA GLU A 81 6.25 15.36 -20.36
C GLU A 81 7.09 16.10 -19.33
N PHE A 82 8.28 15.58 -19.04
CA PHE A 82 9.26 16.24 -18.20
C PHE A 82 10.65 16.04 -18.79
N GLU A 83 11.35 17.14 -19.10
CA GLU A 83 12.70 17.13 -19.70
C GLU A 83 12.79 16.29 -20.99
N GLY A 84 11.82 16.40 -21.89
CA GLY A 84 11.77 15.61 -23.13
C GLY A 84 11.37 14.14 -22.94
N ARG A 85 11.15 13.69 -21.70
CA ARG A 85 10.71 12.32 -21.39
C ARG A 85 9.18 12.27 -21.23
N LYS A 86 8.53 11.39 -21.99
CA LYS A 86 7.07 11.19 -21.94
C LYS A 86 6.66 10.34 -20.74
N GLY A 87 5.63 10.76 -19.99
CA GLY A 87 5.13 10.09 -18.78
C GLY A 87 4.18 8.90 -19.01
N GLY A 88 3.91 8.55 -20.26
CA GLY A 88 3.13 7.35 -20.62
C GLY A 88 1.62 7.58 -20.61
N GLY A 89 0.85 6.67 -20.01
CA GLY A 89 -0.63 6.69 -20.11
C GLY A 89 -1.32 7.75 -19.24
N TYR A 90 -0.94 7.84 -17.96
CA TYR A 90 -1.61 8.66 -16.96
C TYR A 90 -0.71 9.82 -16.53
N ALA A 91 -1.08 11.04 -16.94
CA ALA A 91 -0.29 12.24 -16.71
C ALA A 91 -0.11 12.55 -15.21
N GLU A 92 -1.12 12.26 -14.40
CA GLU A 92 -1.08 12.40 -12.94
C GLU A 92 -0.05 11.49 -12.28
N HIS A 93 0.40 10.43 -12.98
CA HIS A 93 1.43 9.50 -12.50
C HIS A 93 2.84 9.86 -12.96
N ILE A 94 3.05 10.97 -13.67
CA ILE A 94 4.33 11.32 -14.30
C ILE A 94 5.51 11.29 -13.32
N GLN A 95 5.33 11.79 -12.10
CA GLN A 95 6.38 11.77 -11.07
C GLN A 95 6.86 10.34 -10.76
N ARG A 96 5.92 9.40 -10.60
CA ARG A 96 6.20 7.98 -10.34
C ARG A 96 6.81 7.30 -11.56
N VAL A 97 6.25 7.54 -12.74
CA VAL A 97 6.67 6.86 -13.99
C VAL A 97 8.08 7.27 -14.40
N LEU A 98 8.36 8.57 -14.37
CA LEU A 98 9.68 9.11 -14.71
C LEU A 98 10.68 9.08 -13.55
N LYS A 99 10.23 8.59 -12.38
CA LYS A 99 11.01 8.52 -11.12
C LYS A 99 11.66 9.86 -10.78
N ILE A 100 10.92 10.96 -10.93
CA ILE A 100 11.42 12.31 -10.67
C ILE A 100 11.65 12.45 -9.16
N PRO A 101 12.88 12.79 -8.71
CA PRO A 101 13.16 13.06 -7.32
C PRO A 101 12.19 14.07 -6.70
N ILE A 102 11.77 13.82 -5.46
CA ILE A 102 10.82 14.70 -4.76
C ILE A 102 11.34 16.15 -4.66
N PRO A 103 12.62 16.43 -4.33
CA PRO A 103 13.11 17.81 -4.27
C PRO A 103 12.98 18.55 -5.60
N GLU A 104 13.32 17.87 -6.69
CA GLU A 104 13.25 18.40 -8.05
C GLU A 104 11.82 18.65 -8.49
N TYR A 105 10.93 17.68 -8.32
CA TYR A 105 9.50 17.85 -8.63
C TYR A 105 8.86 18.98 -7.81
N ARG A 106 9.27 19.14 -6.54
CA ARG A 106 8.80 20.24 -5.70
C ARG A 106 9.25 21.60 -6.25
N GLN A 107 10.49 21.72 -6.67
CA GLN A 107 11.05 22.99 -7.14
C GLN A 107 10.54 23.34 -8.55
N GLU A 108 10.70 22.43 -9.50
CA GLU A 108 10.49 22.69 -10.93
C GLU A 108 9.02 22.62 -11.34
N VAL A 109 8.20 21.86 -10.61
CA VAL A 109 6.79 21.63 -10.96
C VAL A 109 5.86 22.29 -9.95
N ALA A 110 5.94 21.90 -8.67
CA ALA A 110 5.02 22.40 -7.66
C ALA A 110 5.28 23.87 -7.30
N GLY A 111 6.54 24.31 -7.24
CA GLY A 111 6.93 25.68 -6.94
C GLY A 111 6.48 26.70 -7.98
N ASN A 112 6.22 26.23 -9.21
CA ASN A 112 5.81 27.07 -10.34
C ASN A 112 4.29 27.00 -10.62
N PHE A 113 3.52 26.30 -9.79
CA PHE A 113 2.09 26.13 -10.02
C PHE A 113 1.30 27.41 -9.69
N ASN A 114 0.92 28.16 -10.72
CA ASN A 114 0.16 29.40 -10.60
C ASN A 114 -0.89 29.55 -11.72
N PRO A 115 -2.09 28.96 -11.57
CA PRO A 115 -3.13 29.00 -12.60
C PRO A 115 -3.90 30.34 -12.59
N THR A 116 -3.31 31.39 -13.15
CA THR A 116 -3.86 32.76 -13.13
C THR A 116 -5.21 32.93 -13.83
N ASN A 117 -5.58 32.01 -14.72
CA ASN A 117 -6.85 32.02 -15.44
C ASN A 117 -7.95 31.18 -14.76
N PHE A 118 -7.69 30.63 -13.56
CA PHE A 118 -8.70 29.83 -12.84
C PHE A 118 -9.88 30.69 -12.37
N ASN A 119 -11.11 30.20 -12.62
CA ASN A 119 -12.34 30.76 -12.10
C ASN A 119 -13.29 29.62 -11.72
N ALA A 120 -13.69 29.55 -10.44
CA ALA A 120 -14.56 28.48 -9.94
C ALA A 120 -16.02 28.61 -10.38
N ASN A 121 -16.42 29.78 -10.92
CA ASN A 121 -17.79 30.09 -11.36
C ASN A 121 -17.92 30.17 -12.89
N ALA A 122 -16.85 29.89 -13.64
CA ALA A 122 -16.85 29.92 -15.10
C ALA A 122 -17.54 28.69 -15.71
#